data_AF-A0A2Z6PDA9-F1
#
_entry.id   AF-A0A2Z6PDA9-F1
#
_cell.length_a   1.000
_cell.length_b   1.000
_cell.length_c   1.000
_cell.angle_alpha   90.00
_cell.angle_beta   90.00
_cell.angle_gamma   90.00
#
_symmetry.space_group_name_H-M   'P 1'
#
loop_
_entity.id
_entity.type
_entity.pdbx_description
1 polymer ?
#
loop_
_entity_poly.entity_id
_entity_poly.type
_entity_poly.pdbx_seq_one_letter_code
_entity_poly.pdbx_strand_id
1 'polypeptide(L)'
;MRKNVGSYSGRMFSDKKWIIPFFASLLVSVSLVLTAIFGSFSSAGGGEELPLVDVISFKGSEDSGGLFVESDLERSINASVVVKMEAPKFAYLISGTKGDSHRMMRTLEAVYHPRNQYVLHLDLEAPPRERLELANAVKADPIFREVENVRVMSQSNLVTYKGPTMIACTLQAIAILLKESSEWDWFINLSASDYPLVTQDDMLHVFSNLSRDLNFIEHTRITGSAWVVLTRSFVEYCIWGWDNFPRTMLMYYTNFVSSPEGYFHTVICNTQKFRHTAISHDLHYIAWDSPPKQHPISLTTKDFDKMAKSNAPFARKFPKDDPVLDKIDKELLGRTHRFSPGGWCIGTSDGGADPCSLRGNDTVFRPGPGAEKLHKLLQVLLSEEFLSKQCL
;
A
#
# COMPACT_ATOMS: atom_id res chain seq x y z
N MET A 1 -28.27 30.49 -48.84
CA MET A 1 -27.23 29.87 -49.68
C MET A 1 -27.24 28.37 -49.43
N ARG A 2 -27.26 27.57 -50.51
CA ARG A 2 -27.36 26.10 -50.55
C ARG A 2 -26.03 25.40 -50.18
N LYS A 3 -26.18 24.09 -49.86
CA LYS A 3 -25.22 22.96 -49.85
C LYS A 3 -24.70 22.58 -48.46
N ASN A 4 -24.59 21.31 -48.05
CA ASN A 4 -25.01 20.03 -48.62
C ASN A 4 -25.00 19.00 -47.46
N VAL A 5 -26.04 18.17 -47.37
CA VAL A 5 -26.10 16.99 -46.51
C VAL A 5 -25.37 15.85 -47.23
N GLY A 6 -24.40 15.22 -46.56
CA GLY A 6 -23.68 14.04 -47.04
C GLY A 6 -23.72 12.93 -46.00
N SER A 7 -24.55 11.92 -46.28
CA SER A 7 -24.65 10.66 -45.55
C SER A 7 -23.39 9.81 -45.72
N TYR A 8 -22.75 9.39 -44.63
CA TYR A 8 -21.73 8.34 -44.64
C TYR A 8 -22.37 7.01 -44.24
N SER A 9 -22.78 6.25 -45.26
CA SER A 9 -23.08 4.82 -45.14
C SER A 9 -21.77 4.04 -45.11
N GLY A 10 -21.60 3.21 -44.08
CA GLY A 10 -20.41 2.40 -43.85
C GLY A 10 -20.18 1.39 -44.97
N ARG A 11 -19.04 1.51 -45.66
CA ARG A 11 -18.45 0.41 -46.43
C ARG A 11 -17.46 -0.33 -45.55
N MET A 12 -17.86 -1.50 -45.05
CA MET A 12 -16.95 -2.50 -44.51
C MET A 12 -15.93 -2.91 -45.58
N PHE A 13 -14.64 -2.77 -45.23
CA PHE A 13 -13.50 -3.55 -45.70
C PHE A 13 -13.58 -4.14 -47.13
N SER A 14 -13.17 -3.37 -48.13
CA SER A 14 -12.88 -3.86 -49.48
C SER A 14 -11.37 -3.81 -49.79
N ASP A 15 -10.53 -4.16 -48.83
CA ASP A 15 -9.09 -4.29 -49.06
C ASP A 15 -8.74 -5.77 -49.28
N LYS A 16 -8.66 -6.16 -50.57
CA LYS A 16 -8.40 -7.54 -51.01
C LYS A 16 -7.07 -8.12 -50.52
N LYS A 17 -6.16 -7.27 -50.01
CA LYS A 17 -4.84 -7.66 -49.49
C LYS A 17 -4.90 -8.51 -48.21
N TRP A 18 -5.96 -8.37 -47.42
CA TRP A 18 -6.08 -9.08 -46.13
C TRP A 18 -6.97 -10.32 -46.19
N ILE A 19 -7.68 -10.53 -47.30
CA ILE A 19 -8.59 -11.66 -47.49
C ILE A 19 -7.81 -12.98 -47.44
N ILE A 20 -6.70 -13.06 -48.18
CA ILE A 20 -5.89 -14.28 -48.27
C ILE A 20 -5.27 -14.66 -46.90
N PRO A 21 -4.56 -13.77 -46.17
CA PRO A 21 -4.02 -14.13 -44.86
C PRO A 21 -5.11 -14.42 -43.82
N PHE A 22 -6.27 -13.76 -43.89
CA PHE A 22 -7.40 -14.06 -43.01
C PHE A 22 -7.95 -15.47 -43.23
N PHE A 23 -8.20 -15.86 -44.48
CA PHE A 23 -8.69 -17.21 -44.78
C PHE A 23 -7.63 -18.29 -44.51
N ALA A 24 -6.34 -18.01 -44.75
CA ALA A 24 -5.27 -18.93 -44.39
C ALA A 24 -5.20 -19.17 -42.87
N SER A 25 -5.28 -18.11 -42.07
CA SER A 25 -5.31 -18.20 -40.61
C SER A 25 -6.56 -18.93 -40.11
N LEU A 26 -7.72 -18.64 -40.71
CA LEU A 26 -8.98 -19.30 -40.36
C LEU A 26 -8.89 -20.80 -40.65
N LEU A 27 -8.35 -21.19 -41.80
CA LEU A 27 -8.23 -22.58 -42.23
C LEU A 27 -7.26 -23.37 -41.35
N VAL A 28 -6.16 -22.75 -40.90
CA VAL A 28 -5.25 -23.35 -39.90
C VAL A 28 -5.95 -23.54 -38.56
N SER A 29 -6.69 -22.52 -38.08
CA SER A 29 -7.42 -22.62 -36.80
C SER A 29 -8.50 -23.70 -36.82
N VAL A 30 -9.26 -23.80 -37.91
CA VAL A 30 -10.31 -24.81 -38.09
C VAL A 30 -9.69 -26.19 -38.18
N SER A 31 -8.56 -26.35 -38.86
CA SER A 31 -7.85 -27.63 -38.96
C SER A 31 -7.31 -28.10 -37.61
N LEU A 32 -6.80 -27.18 -36.77
CA LEU A 32 -6.35 -27.49 -35.40
C LEU A 32 -7.52 -27.88 -34.49
N VAL A 33 -8.67 -27.21 -34.62
CA VAL A 33 -9.87 -27.55 -33.85
C VAL A 33 -10.44 -28.90 -34.30
N LEU A 34 -10.50 -29.16 -35.60
CA LEU A 34 -10.97 -30.44 -36.14
C LEU A 34 -10.04 -31.60 -35.75
N THR A 35 -8.72 -31.40 -35.75
CA THR A 35 -7.77 -32.43 -35.30
C THR A 35 -7.89 -32.70 -33.80
N ALA A 36 -8.20 -31.70 -32.96
CA ALA A 36 -8.48 -31.93 -31.54
C ALA A 36 -9.79 -32.71 -31.31
N ILE A 37 -10.84 -32.40 -32.08
CA ILE A 37 -12.16 -33.04 -31.94
C ILE A 37 -12.15 -34.47 -32.51
N PHE A 38 -11.57 -34.67 -33.70
CA PHE A 38 -11.57 -35.97 -34.39
C PHE A 38 -10.36 -36.85 -34.05
N GLY A 39 -9.24 -36.27 -33.59
CA GLY A 39 -8.10 -37.01 -33.06
C GLY A 39 -8.40 -37.72 -31.73
N SER A 40 -9.54 -37.39 -31.10
CA SER A 40 -10.05 -38.07 -29.90
C SER A 40 -10.95 -39.28 -30.22
N PHE A 41 -11.18 -39.59 -31.51
CA PHE A 41 -12.03 -40.71 -31.93
C PHE A 41 -11.35 -41.57 -33.00
N SER A 42 -10.23 -42.21 -32.63
CA SER A 42 -9.69 -43.38 -33.34
C SER A 42 -8.81 -44.20 -32.41
N SER A 43 -9.43 -45.14 -31.67
CA SER A 43 -8.99 -46.54 -31.56
C SER A 43 -9.66 -47.20 -30.35
N ALA A 44 -10.53 -48.17 -30.62
CA ALA A 44 -11.00 -49.13 -29.64
C ALA A 44 -10.05 -50.33 -29.63
N GLY A 45 -9.55 -50.68 -28.44
CA GLY A 45 -9.17 -52.05 -28.08
C GLY A 45 -7.68 -52.36 -27.97
N GLY A 46 -7.24 -52.67 -26.73
CA GLY A 46 -6.07 -53.51 -26.46
C GLY A 46 -4.96 -52.79 -25.68
N GLY A 47 -4.84 -53.11 -24.39
CA GLY A 47 -4.00 -52.40 -23.44
C GLY A 47 -2.50 -52.66 -23.57
N GLU A 48 -1.73 -51.62 -23.22
CA GLU A 48 -0.51 -51.65 -22.42
C GLU A 48 -0.34 -50.22 -21.88
N GLU A 49 -0.44 -50.06 -20.56
CA GLU A 49 -0.46 -48.76 -19.86
C GLU A 49 0.92 -48.11 -19.85
N LEU A 50 1.02 -46.92 -20.45
CA LEU A 50 2.08 -45.94 -20.18
C LEU A 50 1.47 -44.87 -19.24
N PRO A 51 2.18 -44.43 -18.17
CA PRO A 51 1.55 -43.69 -17.09
C PRO A 51 1.20 -42.27 -17.54
N LEU A 52 -0.11 -42.01 -17.62
CA LEU A 52 -0.70 -40.68 -17.67
C LEU A 52 -0.58 -40.07 -16.26
N VAL A 53 0.11 -38.93 -16.21
CA VAL A 53 0.15 -37.92 -15.13
C VAL A 53 -0.86 -38.20 -14.01
N ASP A 54 -0.39 -38.79 -12.92
CA ASP A 54 -1.12 -38.87 -11.66
C ASP A 54 -1.49 -37.44 -11.23
N VAL A 55 -2.79 -37.17 -11.23
CA VAL A 55 -3.39 -36.15 -10.38
C VAL A 55 -3.01 -36.54 -8.96
N ILE A 56 -2.01 -35.86 -8.40
CA ILE A 56 -1.63 -36.02 -6.99
C ILE A 56 -2.82 -35.55 -6.16
N SER A 57 -3.66 -36.50 -5.80
CA SER A 57 -4.54 -36.43 -4.64
C SER A 57 -3.64 -36.33 -3.43
N PHE A 58 -3.41 -35.11 -2.94
CA PHE A 58 -2.81 -34.87 -1.63
C PHE A 58 -3.81 -35.34 -0.55
N LYS A 59 -3.84 -36.66 -0.34
CA LYS A 59 -4.36 -37.24 0.88
C LYS A 59 -3.28 -37.06 1.93
N GLY A 60 -3.60 -36.27 2.96
CA GLY A 60 -2.65 -35.78 3.96
C GLY A 60 -1.73 -36.87 4.51
N SER A 61 -0.43 -36.61 4.43
CA SER A 61 0.56 -37.19 5.33
C SER A 61 0.85 -36.15 6.40
N GLU A 62 0.24 -36.36 7.58
CA GLU A 62 0.70 -35.78 8.83
C GLU A 62 2.09 -36.33 9.15
N ASP A 63 3.15 -35.78 8.57
CA ASP A 63 4.46 -35.68 9.21
C ASP A 63 5.42 -34.82 8.37
N SER A 64 5.44 -33.51 8.63
CA SER A 64 6.57 -32.67 8.24
C SER A 64 6.89 -31.72 9.38
N GLY A 65 7.62 -32.23 10.36
CA GLY A 65 8.24 -31.40 11.38
C GLY A 65 9.08 -30.28 10.77
N GLY A 66 8.68 -29.04 11.05
CA GLY A 66 9.61 -27.97 11.41
C GLY A 66 10.50 -27.35 10.32
N LEU A 67 10.16 -27.45 9.03
CA LEU A 67 10.96 -26.82 7.95
C LEU A 67 10.28 -25.64 7.23
N PHE A 68 9.08 -25.21 7.67
CA PHE A 68 8.27 -24.23 6.96
C PHE A 68 7.90 -23.02 7.85
N VAL A 69 7.83 -21.83 7.24
CA VAL A 69 7.55 -20.51 7.89
C VAL A 69 6.20 -20.48 8.61
N GLU A 70 5.39 -21.53 8.48
CA GLU A 70 4.09 -21.70 9.11
C GLU A 70 4.13 -21.56 10.63
N SER A 71 5.10 -22.17 11.31
CA SER A 71 5.21 -22.04 12.77
C SER A 71 5.57 -20.62 13.23
N ASP A 72 6.31 -19.86 12.41
CA ASP A 72 6.65 -18.47 12.69
C ASP A 72 5.49 -17.52 12.35
N LEU A 73 4.73 -17.82 11.29
CA LEU A 73 3.52 -17.09 10.91
C LEU A 73 2.38 -17.34 11.90
N GLU A 74 2.16 -18.57 12.35
CA GLU A 74 1.19 -18.85 13.40
C GLU A 74 1.58 -18.19 14.72
N ARG A 75 2.88 -18.16 15.05
CA ARG A 75 3.38 -17.42 16.21
C ARG A 75 3.16 -15.92 16.07
N SER A 76 3.46 -15.32 14.92
CA SER A 76 3.25 -13.88 14.70
C SER A 76 1.77 -13.51 14.78
N ILE A 77 0.90 -14.35 14.22
CA ILE A 77 -0.53 -14.14 14.28
C ILE A 77 -1.05 -14.32 15.72
N ASN A 78 -0.67 -15.38 16.42
CA ASN A 78 -1.07 -15.58 17.81
C ASN A 78 -0.51 -14.48 18.73
N ALA A 79 0.68 -13.95 18.44
CA ALA A 79 1.25 -12.80 19.15
C ALA A 79 0.47 -11.51 18.89
N SER A 80 -0.12 -11.31 17.70
CA SER A 80 -0.99 -10.15 17.42
C SER A 80 -2.31 -10.15 18.21
N VAL A 81 -2.78 -11.33 18.62
CA VAL A 81 -3.99 -11.51 19.46
C VAL A 81 -3.69 -11.24 20.95
N VAL A 82 -2.43 -11.37 21.38
CA VAL A 82 -2.00 -11.00 22.73
C VAL A 82 -1.80 -9.49 22.80
N VAL A 83 -2.42 -8.81 23.76
CA VAL A 83 -2.17 -7.39 24.03
C VAL A 83 -0.70 -7.21 24.38
N LYS A 84 0.12 -6.81 23.40
CA LYS A 84 1.51 -6.42 23.63
C LYS A 84 1.47 -5.15 24.48
N MET A 85 1.92 -5.24 25.74
CA MET A 85 2.04 -4.09 26.64
C MET A 85 3.07 -3.05 26.15
N GLU A 86 3.90 -3.43 25.19
CA GLU A 86 4.81 -2.51 24.53
C GLU A 86 4.04 -1.52 23.67
N ALA A 87 4.58 -0.31 23.47
CA ALA A 87 4.03 0.64 22.52
C ALA A 87 3.99 0.06 21.09
N PRO A 88 3.23 0.62 20.14
CA PRO A 88 3.24 0.14 18.76
C PRO A 88 4.47 0.63 17.98
N LYS A 89 4.85 -0.03 16.89
CA LYS A 89 5.78 0.53 15.89
C LYS A 89 5.15 0.52 14.51
N PHE A 90 5.36 1.59 13.75
CA PHE A 90 4.91 1.70 12.37
C PHE A 90 6.04 1.44 11.38
N ALA A 91 5.68 0.87 10.24
CA ALA A 91 6.55 0.68 9.10
C ALA A 91 5.98 1.46 7.90
N TYR A 92 6.69 2.48 7.45
CA TYR A 92 6.25 3.37 6.39
C TYR A 92 6.92 3.03 5.06
N LEU A 93 6.12 2.96 4.00
CA LEU A 93 6.60 3.14 2.63
C LEU A 93 6.29 4.58 2.20
N ILE A 94 7.30 5.35 1.83
CA ILE A 94 7.11 6.67 1.20
C ILE A 94 7.60 6.58 -0.24
N SER A 95 6.68 6.76 -1.20
CA SER A 95 6.96 6.64 -2.63
C SER A 95 6.91 7.99 -3.35
N GLY A 96 7.79 8.21 -4.32
CA GLY A 96 7.77 9.39 -5.17
C GLY A 96 8.24 9.10 -6.58
N THR A 97 8.10 10.09 -7.45
CA THR A 97 8.54 10.05 -8.85
C THR A 97 9.55 11.17 -9.14
N LYS A 98 9.85 11.40 -10.41
CA LYS A 98 10.77 12.45 -10.86
C LYS A 98 10.50 13.81 -10.17
N GLY A 99 11.51 14.34 -9.49
CA GLY A 99 11.48 15.66 -8.85
C GLY A 99 10.79 15.71 -7.48
N ASP A 100 10.43 14.55 -6.91
CA ASP A 100 9.79 14.44 -5.59
C ASP A 100 10.77 14.21 -4.43
N SER A 101 12.08 14.03 -4.66
CA SER A 101 13.02 13.66 -3.58
C SER A 101 12.98 14.58 -2.37
N HIS A 102 12.92 15.90 -2.58
CA HIS A 102 12.79 16.88 -1.49
C HIS A 102 11.46 16.76 -0.75
N ARG A 103 10.36 16.47 -1.46
CA ARG A 103 9.04 16.31 -0.88
C ARG A 103 8.96 15.03 -0.06
N MET A 104 9.54 13.93 -0.57
CA MET A 104 9.66 12.68 0.16
C MET A 104 10.44 12.86 1.45
N MET A 105 11.57 13.59 1.40
CA MET A 105 12.36 13.89 2.59
C MET A 105 11.56 14.74 3.59
N ARG A 106 10.84 15.77 3.12
CA ARG A 106 9.96 16.59 3.97
C ARG A 106 8.88 15.75 4.64
N THR A 107 8.20 14.88 3.89
CA THR A 107 7.19 13.97 4.45
C THR A 107 7.82 13.01 5.47
N LEU A 108 8.96 12.40 5.15
CA LEU A 108 9.71 11.54 6.08
C LEU A 108 10.01 12.26 7.39
N GLU A 109 10.53 13.48 7.33
CA GLU A 109 10.87 14.29 8.51
C GLU A 109 9.61 14.67 9.33
N ALA A 110 8.48 14.92 8.68
CA ALA A 110 7.22 15.19 9.36
C ALA A 110 6.65 13.95 10.07
N VAL A 111 6.85 12.75 9.51
CA VAL A 111 6.40 11.47 10.09
C VAL A 111 7.51 10.71 10.85
N TYR A 112 8.68 11.31 11.07
CA TYR A 112 9.81 10.60 11.67
C TYR A 112 9.61 10.39 13.18
N HIS A 113 9.91 9.18 13.63
CA HIS A 113 10.03 8.81 15.02
C HIS A 113 11.05 7.65 15.13
N PRO A 114 11.99 7.67 16.08
CA PRO A 114 13.07 6.69 16.19
C PRO A 114 12.58 5.24 16.36
N ARG A 115 11.38 5.05 16.91
CA ARG A 115 10.74 3.74 17.09
C ARG A 115 10.23 3.10 15.79
N ASN A 116 9.95 3.90 14.77
CA ASN A 116 9.34 3.43 13.53
C ASN A 116 10.39 3.02 12.49
N GLN A 117 9.96 2.38 11.41
CA GLN A 117 10.80 2.01 10.27
C GLN A 117 10.32 2.67 8.98
N TYR A 118 11.25 2.98 8.09
CA TYR A 118 10.96 3.75 6.88
C TYR A 118 11.68 3.17 5.67
N VAL A 119 10.92 2.94 4.60
CA VAL A 119 11.44 2.62 3.27
C VAL A 119 11.02 3.72 2.29
N LEU A 120 12.01 4.33 1.65
CA LEU A 120 11.83 5.31 0.59
C LEU A 120 11.97 4.64 -0.78
N HIS A 121 11.01 4.88 -1.67
CA HIS A 121 11.05 4.42 -3.06
C HIS A 121 10.93 5.58 -4.02
N LEU A 122 11.96 5.83 -4.81
CA LEU A 122 11.92 6.78 -5.93
C LEU A 122 11.92 5.99 -7.23
N ASP A 123 10.88 6.16 -8.04
CA ASP A 123 10.62 5.32 -9.20
C ASP A 123 11.66 5.49 -10.34
N LEU A 124 11.48 4.69 -11.39
CA LEU A 124 12.38 4.70 -12.55
C LEU A 124 12.31 6.00 -13.38
N GLU A 125 11.24 6.80 -13.27
CA GLU A 125 11.14 8.07 -14.00
C GLU A 125 12.08 9.13 -13.41
N ALA A 126 12.44 9.00 -12.13
CA ALA A 126 13.44 9.84 -11.51
C ALA A 126 14.86 9.53 -12.02
N PRO A 127 15.63 10.56 -12.42
CA PRO A 127 16.96 10.36 -12.96
C PRO A 127 17.89 9.68 -11.94
N PRO A 128 18.86 8.85 -12.39
CA PRO A 128 19.78 8.15 -11.50
C PRO A 128 20.51 9.08 -10.51
N ARG A 129 20.80 10.32 -10.93
CA ARG A 129 21.43 11.34 -10.08
C ARG A 129 20.55 11.70 -8.89
N GLU A 130 19.27 11.95 -9.11
CA GLU A 130 18.33 12.31 -8.04
C GLU A 130 18.18 11.14 -7.04
N ARG A 131 18.09 9.90 -7.55
CA ARG A 131 18.05 8.69 -6.71
C ARG A 131 19.30 8.53 -5.85
N LEU A 132 20.47 8.78 -6.42
CA LEU A 132 21.75 8.71 -5.70
C LEU A 132 21.85 9.82 -4.65
N GLU A 133 21.42 11.04 -4.99
CA GLU A 133 21.40 12.18 -4.06
C GLU A 133 20.48 11.89 -2.86
N LEU A 134 19.28 11.33 -3.08
CA LEU A 134 18.39 10.90 -2.00
C LEU A 134 19.03 9.83 -1.11
N ALA A 135 19.63 8.80 -1.70
CA ALA A 135 20.30 7.74 -0.96
C ALA A 135 21.50 8.25 -0.14
N ASN A 136 22.28 9.18 -0.70
CA ASN A 136 23.41 9.79 -0.01
C ASN A 136 22.94 10.71 1.12
N ALA A 137 21.86 11.48 0.91
CA ALA A 137 21.28 12.34 1.94
C ALA A 137 20.82 11.53 3.16
N VAL A 138 20.12 10.40 2.94
CA VAL A 138 19.71 9.51 4.03
C VAL A 138 20.92 8.91 4.76
N LYS A 139 21.94 8.45 4.03
CA LYS A 139 23.14 7.84 4.62
C LYS A 139 24.03 8.83 5.38
N ALA A 140 24.07 10.08 4.94
CA ALA A 140 24.86 11.13 5.55
C ALA A 140 24.21 11.69 6.83
N ASP A 141 22.93 11.40 7.04
CA ASP A 141 22.19 11.91 8.17
C ASP A 141 22.64 11.30 9.50
N PRO A 142 23.02 12.10 10.51
CA PRO A 142 23.52 11.58 11.77
C PRO A 142 22.46 10.78 12.55
N ILE A 143 21.20 11.23 12.53
CA ILE A 143 20.11 10.59 13.28
C ILE A 143 19.69 9.31 12.58
N PHE A 144 19.49 9.34 11.26
CA PHE A 144 19.12 8.12 10.54
C PHE A 144 20.23 7.07 10.57
N ARG A 145 21.50 7.49 10.60
CA ARG A 145 22.65 6.58 10.75
C ARG A 145 22.78 6.02 12.16
N GLU A 146 22.45 6.78 13.19
CA GLU A 146 22.50 6.30 14.58
C GLU A 146 21.37 5.31 14.88
N VAL A 147 20.16 5.58 14.37
CA VAL A 147 18.98 4.75 14.63
C VAL A 147 18.85 3.59 13.63
N GLU A 148 19.44 3.73 12.44
CA GLU A 148 19.43 2.73 11.35
C GLU A 148 18.02 2.30 10.91
N ASN A 149 17.05 3.21 10.99
CA ASN A 149 15.63 2.91 10.72
C ASN A 149 15.08 3.50 9.41
N VAL A 150 15.92 4.10 8.56
CA VAL A 150 15.53 4.66 7.26
C VAL A 150 16.34 4.04 6.15
N ARG A 151 15.66 3.45 5.16
CA ARG A 151 16.27 2.82 3.99
C ARG A 151 15.73 3.39 2.69
N VAL A 152 16.61 3.53 1.69
CA VAL A 152 16.20 3.80 0.31
C VAL A 152 16.25 2.50 -0.48
N MET A 153 15.18 2.17 -1.21
CA MET A 153 15.14 1.01 -2.09
C MET A 153 16.22 1.13 -3.17
N SER A 154 17.04 0.09 -3.31
CA SER A 154 18.13 0.07 -4.29
C SER A 154 17.64 -0.10 -5.72
N GLN A 155 16.53 -0.83 -5.89
CA GLN A 155 15.88 -1.02 -7.18
C GLN A 155 14.87 0.11 -7.41
N SER A 156 15.02 0.81 -8.53
CA SER A 156 14.07 1.80 -9.01
C SER A 156 13.10 1.12 -9.97
N ASN A 157 11.95 0.71 -9.48
CA ASN A 157 10.93 0.12 -10.32
C ASN A 157 10.11 1.21 -11.01
N LEU A 158 9.63 0.93 -12.22
CA LEU A 158 8.67 1.81 -12.88
C LEU A 158 7.31 1.69 -12.20
N VAL A 159 6.75 2.79 -11.71
CA VAL A 159 5.43 2.80 -11.05
C VAL A 159 4.39 3.34 -12.02
N THR A 160 3.38 2.53 -12.30
CA THR A 160 2.23 2.95 -13.11
C THR A 160 1.02 3.04 -12.19
N TYR A 161 0.42 4.24 -12.07
CA TYR A 161 -0.60 4.55 -11.04
C TYR A 161 -1.80 3.59 -11.04
N LYS A 162 -2.25 3.15 -12.21
CA LYS A 162 -3.34 2.17 -12.36
C LYS A 162 -2.86 0.77 -12.70
N GLY A 163 -1.55 0.60 -12.87
CA GLY A 163 -1.00 -0.66 -13.30
C GLY A 163 -0.51 -1.51 -12.14
N PRO A 164 -0.10 -2.74 -12.45
CA PRO A 164 0.29 -3.71 -11.44
C PRO A 164 1.64 -3.41 -10.82
N THR A 165 2.41 -2.51 -11.41
CA THR A 165 3.75 -2.21 -10.91
C THR A 165 3.72 -1.43 -9.59
N MET A 166 2.67 -0.64 -9.32
CA MET A 166 2.50 0.00 -8.02
C MET A 166 2.32 -1.03 -6.91
N ILE A 167 1.45 -2.04 -7.09
CA ILE A 167 1.27 -3.09 -6.07
C ILE A 167 2.53 -3.94 -5.92
N ALA A 168 3.24 -4.26 -7.02
CA ALA A 168 4.51 -4.96 -6.96
C ALA A 168 5.57 -4.18 -6.15
N CYS A 169 5.65 -2.86 -6.31
CA CYS A 169 6.54 -2.01 -5.52
C CYS A 169 6.16 -2.00 -4.03
N THR A 170 4.87 -1.89 -3.72
CA THR A 170 4.38 -1.95 -2.34
C THR A 170 4.73 -3.29 -1.68
N LEU A 171 4.47 -4.41 -2.36
CA LEU A 171 4.81 -5.75 -1.86
C LEU A 171 6.33 -5.94 -1.69
N GLN A 172 7.14 -5.37 -2.58
CA GLN A 172 8.59 -5.40 -2.43
C GLN A 172 9.06 -4.60 -1.22
N ALA A 173 8.50 -3.41 -0.98
CA ALA A 173 8.83 -2.61 0.21
C ALA A 173 8.43 -3.35 1.50
N ILE A 174 7.25 -3.96 1.52
CA ILE A 174 6.81 -4.83 2.62
C ILE A 174 7.81 -5.97 2.83
N ALA A 175 8.24 -6.66 1.76
CA ALA A 175 9.21 -7.74 1.87
C ALA A 175 10.57 -7.28 2.45
N ILE A 176 11.00 -6.05 2.13
CA ILE A 176 12.20 -5.44 2.73
C ILE A 176 11.96 -5.21 4.23
N LEU A 177 10.87 -4.54 4.60
CA LEU A 177 10.51 -4.24 6.00
C LEU A 177 10.35 -5.50 6.87
N LEU A 178 9.76 -6.56 6.30
CA LEU A 178 9.62 -7.86 6.97
C LEU A 178 10.95 -8.56 7.20
N LYS A 179 11.91 -8.39 6.27
CA LYS A 179 13.25 -8.96 6.37
C LYS A 179 14.13 -8.20 7.36
N GLU A 180 13.96 -6.89 7.46
CA GLU A 180 14.83 -6.03 8.29
C GLU A 180 14.48 -6.04 9.77
N SER A 181 13.21 -6.22 10.11
CA SER A 181 12.78 -6.26 11.51
C SER A 181 11.56 -7.12 11.69
N SER A 182 11.46 -7.73 12.86
CA SER A 182 10.31 -8.48 13.34
C SER A 182 9.40 -7.67 14.27
N GLU A 183 9.68 -6.38 14.49
CA GLU A 183 9.16 -5.67 15.68
C GLU A 183 8.07 -4.62 15.40
N TRP A 184 7.68 -4.40 14.15
CA TRP A 184 6.62 -3.45 13.80
C TRP A 184 5.24 -4.10 13.70
N ASP A 185 4.21 -3.30 13.94
CA ASP A 185 2.83 -3.77 14.10
C ASP A 185 1.95 -3.42 12.89
N TRP A 186 2.13 -2.23 12.31
CA TRP A 186 1.37 -1.78 11.13
C TRP A 186 2.29 -1.22 10.04
N PHE A 187 1.98 -1.62 8.81
CA PHE A 187 2.48 -1.05 7.57
C PHE A 187 1.57 0.10 7.10
N ILE A 188 2.17 1.21 6.67
CA ILE A 188 1.47 2.38 6.12
C ILE A 188 2.15 2.79 4.82
N ASN A 189 1.41 2.90 3.72
CA ASN A 189 1.93 3.50 2.49
C ASN A 189 1.57 4.98 2.40
N LEU A 190 2.52 5.79 1.92
CA LEU A 190 2.39 7.22 1.63
C LEU A 190 3.07 7.52 0.29
N SER A 191 2.64 8.58 -0.38
CA SER A 191 3.36 9.20 -1.51
C SER A 191 3.97 10.55 -1.11
N ALA A 192 4.78 11.10 -2.01
CA ALA A 192 5.30 12.46 -1.93
C ALA A 192 4.20 13.56 -1.91
N SER A 193 2.93 13.20 -2.17
CA SER A 193 1.80 14.13 -2.13
C SER A 193 0.88 13.93 -0.91
N ASP A 194 1.25 13.05 0.00
CA ASP A 194 0.59 12.85 1.30
C ASP A 194 1.33 13.62 2.40
N TYR A 195 0.59 14.04 3.42
CA TYR A 195 1.16 14.72 4.57
C TYR A 195 0.39 14.40 5.86
N PRO A 196 1.07 14.28 7.02
CA PRO A 196 0.40 14.03 8.30
C PRO A 196 -0.37 15.27 8.78
N LEU A 197 -1.50 15.03 9.46
CA LEU A 197 -2.32 16.02 10.16
C LEU A 197 -2.25 15.89 11.68
N VAL A 198 -1.55 14.87 12.19
CA VAL A 198 -1.30 14.59 13.61
C VAL A 198 0.16 14.21 13.80
N THR A 199 0.68 14.37 15.02
CA THR A 199 2.07 14.01 15.31
C THR A 199 2.26 12.48 15.41
N GLN A 200 3.51 12.02 15.36
CA GLN A 200 3.80 10.60 15.55
C GLN A 200 3.49 10.14 16.98
N ASP A 201 3.75 10.98 17.98
CA ASP A 201 3.38 10.71 19.37
C ASP A 201 1.86 10.57 19.53
N ASP A 202 1.07 11.39 18.83
CA ASP A 202 -0.40 11.25 18.81
C ASP A 202 -0.81 9.88 18.26
N MET A 203 -0.26 9.49 17.11
CA MET A 203 -0.56 8.20 16.50
C MET A 203 -0.14 7.03 17.39
N LEU A 204 1.10 7.03 17.88
CA LEU A 204 1.64 5.97 18.73
C LEU A 204 0.84 5.85 20.02
N HIS A 205 0.47 6.96 20.64
CA HIS A 205 -0.37 6.98 21.83
C HIS A 205 -1.74 6.36 21.58
N VAL A 206 -2.43 6.77 20.51
CA VAL A 206 -3.78 6.27 20.23
C VAL A 206 -3.77 4.80 19.79
N PHE A 207 -2.82 4.41 18.93
CA PHE A 207 -2.67 3.01 18.49
C PHE A 207 -2.19 2.07 19.60
N SER A 208 -1.61 2.59 20.69
CA SER A 208 -1.28 1.76 21.87
C SER A 208 -2.53 1.12 22.50
N ASN A 209 -3.70 1.74 22.32
CA ASN A 209 -4.97 1.25 22.84
C ASN A 209 -5.80 0.49 21.79
N LEU A 210 -5.27 0.31 20.58
CA LEU A 210 -5.94 -0.45 19.52
C LEU A 210 -5.51 -1.91 19.52
N SER A 211 -6.43 -2.78 19.11
CA SER A 211 -6.09 -4.17 18.83
C SER A 211 -5.20 -4.26 17.59
N ARG A 212 -4.12 -5.05 17.69
CA ARG A 212 -3.08 -5.21 16.66
C ARG A 212 -3.47 -6.15 15.51
N ASP A 213 -4.73 -6.54 15.47
CA ASP A 213 -5.33 -7.31 14.38
C ASP A 213 -6.08 -6.42 13.38
N LEU A 214 -6.38 -5.15 13.71
CA LEU A 214 -7.18 -4.27 12.88
C LEU A 214 -6.42 -3.71 11.66
N ASN A 215 -7.01 -3.89 10.48
CA ASN A 215 -6.50 -3.42 9.19
C ASN A 215 -7.42 -2.31 8.66
N PHE A 216 -6.88 -1.10 8.40
CA PHE A 216 -7.65 0.02 7.85
C PHE A 216 -7.49 0.04 6.34
N ILE A 217 -8.57 -0.33 5.65
CA ILE A 217 -8.64 -0.47 4.20
C ILE A 217 -10.05 -0.04 3.77
N GLU A 218 -10.17 1.15 3.20
CA GLU A 218 -11.46 1.64 2.68
C GLU A 218 -11.94 0.67 1.60
N HIS A 219 -13.16 0.13 1.74
CA HIS A 219 -13.66 -0.88 0.83
C HIS A 219 -15.11 -0.63 0.44
N THR A 220 -15.37 -0.69 -0.87
CA THR A 220 -16.69 -0.77 -1.49
C THR A 220 -16.78 -2.08 -2.28
N ARG A 221 -17.26 -3.15 -1.61
CA ARG A 221 -17.33 -4.54 -2.09
C ARG A 221 -15.98 -5.19 -2.41
N ILE A 222 -15.32 -4.77 -3.51
CA ILE A 222 -14.09 -5.40 -4.05
C ILE A 222 -13.02 -4.35 -4.39
N THR A 223 -13.39 -3.06 -4.39
CA THR A 223 -12.47 -1.97 -4.71
C THR A 223 -12.44 -0.94 -3.59
N GLY A 224 -11.39 -0.14 -3.53
CA GLY A 224 -11.34 0.97 -2.60
C GLY A 224 -10.08 1.80 -2.76
N SER A 225 -9.65 2.44 -1.68
CA SER A 225 -8.47 3.28 -1.67
C SER A 225 -7.19 2.46 -1.88
N ALA A 226 -6.25 3.00 -2.67
CA ALA A 226 -4.90 2.46 -2.76
C ALA A 226 -4.06 2.71 -1.48
N TRP A 227 -4.58 3.54 -0.57
CA TRP A 227 -3.95 3.88 0.71
C TRP A 227 -4.49 2.97 1.80
N VAL A 228 -3.58 2.33 2.54
CA VAL A 228 -3.93 1.29 3.49
C VAL A 228 -3.05 1.39 4.74
N VAL A 229 -3.62 0.99 5.87
CA VAL A 229 -2.86 0.70 7.09
C VAL A 229 -3.09 -0.77 7.44
N LEU A 230 -2.08 -1.59 7.17
CA LEU A 230 -2.20 -3.05 7.24
C LEU A 230 -1.36 -3.60 8.39
N THR A 231 -1.93 -4.53 9.14
CA THR A 231 -1.20 -5.26 10.18
C THR A 231 -0.04 -6.06 9.59
N ARG A 232 1.02 -6.22 10.38
CA ARG A 232 2.14 -7.09 10.04
C ARG A 232 1.69 -8.50 9.69
N SER A 233 0.81 -9.09 10.51
CA SER A 233 0.30 -10.44 10.32
C SER A 233 -0.40 -10.64 8.98
N PHE A 234 -1.19 -9.65 8.54
CA PHE A 234 -1.84 -9.70 7.23
C PHE A 234 -0.82 -9.61 6.08
N VAL A 235 0.14 -8.70 6.16
CA VAL A 235 1.13 -8.56 5.06
C VAL A 235 2.17 -9.68 5.05
N GLU A 236 2.49 -10.29 6.20
CA GLU A 236 3.23 -11.55 6.26
C GLU A 236 2.49 -12.67 5.53
N TYR A 237 1.17 -12.78 5.72
CA TYR A 237 0.35 -13.72 4.94
C TYR A 237 0.40 -13.41 3.43
N CYS A 238 0.35 -12.15 3.02
CA CYS A 238 0.45 -11.78 1.60
C CYS A 238 1.81 -12.15 0.97
N ILE A 239 2.92 -12.06 1.72
CA ILE A 239 4.28 -12.30 1.19
C ILE A 239 4.74 -13.76 1.39
N TRP A 240 4.52 -14.32 2.58
CA TRP A 240 5.04 -15.62 3.01
C TRP A 240 3.96 -16.69 3.22
N GLY A 241 2.69 -16.36 3.05
CA GLY A 241 1.58 -17.29 3.28
C GLY A 241 1.76 -18.61 2.53
N TRP A 242 1.44 -19.72 3.20
CA TRP A 242 1.39 -21.04 2.57
C TRP A 242 0.27 -21.11 1.54
N ASP A 243 -0.84 -20.43 1.79
CA ASP A 243 -1.97 -20.37 0.87
C ASP A 243 -1.52 -19.75 -0.45
N ASN A 244 -1.93 -20.36 -1.56
CA ASN A 244 -1.70 -19.84 -2.88
C ASN A 244 -2.64 -18.67 -3.21
N PHE A 245 -3.67 -18.41 -2.41
CA PHE A 245 -4.66 -17.38 -2.69
C PHE A 245 -4.05 -15.98 -2.90
N PRO A 246 -3.17 -15.42 -2.03
CA PRO A 246 -2.54 -14.12 -2.29
C PRO A 246 -1.67 -14.11 -3.56
N ARG A 247 -0.96 -15.21 -3.85
CA ARG A 247 -0.14 -15.35 -5.07
C ARG A 247 -1.00 -15.41 -6.33
N THR A 248 -2.08 -16.18 -6.29
CA THR A 248 -3.06 -16.30 -7.36
C THR A 248 -3.73 -14.96 -7.62
N MET A 249 -4.21 -14.26 -6.57
CA MET A 249 -4.79 -12.93 -6.72
C MET A 249 -3.79 -11.94 -7.29
N LEU A 250 -2.51 -12.00 -6.89
CA LEU A 250 -1.48 -11.14 -7.47
C LEU A 250 -1.36 -11.36 -8.99
N MET A 251 -1.35 -12.62 -9.44
CA MET A 251 -1.35 -12.97 -10.87
C MET A 251 -2.57 -12.40 -11.61
N TYR A 252 -3.77 -12.47 -11.03
CA TYR A 252 -4.95 -11.84 -11.62
C TYR A 252 -4.83 -10.32 -11.70
N TYR A 253 -4.44 -9.69 -10.60
CA TYR A 253 -4.30 -8.24 -10.52
C TYR A 253 -3.13 -7.70 -11.35
N THR A 254 -2.19 -8.55 -11.78
CA THR A 254 -1.20 -8.16 -12.80
C THR A 254 -1.81 -7.75 -14.14
N ASN A 255 -3.04 -8.20 -14.43
CA ASN A 255 -3.74 -7.93 -15.68
C ASN A 255 -4.99 -7.05 -15.49
N PHE A 256 -5.12 -6.38 -14.35
CA PHE A 256 -6.31 -5.58 -13.99
C PHE A 256 -5.96 -4.09 -13.86
N VAL A 257 -6.81 -3.20 -14.37
CA VAL A 257 -6.67 -1.75 -14.22
C VAL A 257 -7.07 -1.34 -12.81
N SER A 258 -6.32 -0.42 -12.19
CA SER A 258 -6.46 -0.05 -10.77
C SER A 258 -6.15 -1.23 -9.84
N SER A 259 -5.11 -2.02 -10.16
CA SER A 259 -4.68 -3.16 -9.35
C SER A 259 -4.46 -2.84 -7.85
N PRO A 260 -3.85 -1.69 -7.49
CA PRO A 260 -3.65 -1.30 -6.08
C PRO A 260 -4.95 -1.10 -5.30
N GLU A 261 -6.03 -0.73 -6.00
CA GLU A 261 -7.35 -0.46 -5.42
C GLU A 261 -8.16 -1.74 -5.21
N GLY A 262 -7.63 -2.93 -5.56
CA GLY A 262 -8.38 -4.19 -5.47
C GLY A 262 -7.63 -5.36 -4.84
N TYR A 263 -6.29 -5.43 -4.97
CA TYR A 263 -5.52 -6.58 -4.51
C TYR A 263 -5.70 -6.87 -3.02
N PHE A 264 -5.36 -5.92 -2.15
CA PHE A 264 -5.45 -6.12 -0.69
C PHE A 264 -6.90 -6.32 -0.24
N HIS A 265 -7.85 -5.59 -0.84
CA HIS A 265 -9.29 -5.70 -0.58
C HIS A 265 -9.80 -7.13 -0.83
N THR A 266 -9.48 -7.69 -2.01
CA THR A 266 -9.89 -9.05 -2.36
C THR A 266 -9.23 -10.07 -1.45
N VAL A 267 -7.94 -9.91 -1.15
CA VAL A 267 -7.21 -10.87 -0.30
C VAL A 267 -7.76 -10.84 1.14
N ILE A 268 -7.97 -9.67 1.72
CA ILE A 268 -8.42 -9.55 3.12
C ILE A 268 -9.86 -10.04 3.29
N CYS A 269 -10.77 -9.67 2.39
CA CYS A 269 -12.18 -10.01 2.51
C CYS A 269 -12.51 -11.46 2.19
N ASN A 270 -11.67 -12.16 1.41
CA ASN A 270 -11.86 -13.57 1.07
C ASN A 270 -10.98 -14.52 1.89
N THR A 271 -10.19 -14.00 2.84
CA THR A 271 -9.42 -14.85 3.76
C THR A 271 -10.16 -14.93 5.09
N GLN A 272 -10.65 -16.13 5.43
CA GLN A 272 -11.47 -16.39 6.63
C GLN A 272 -10.89 -15.80 7.92
N LYS A 273 -9.55 -15.81 8.03
CA LYS A 273 -8.82 -15.32 9.20
C LYS A 273 -8.76 -13.80 9.33
N PHE A 274 -8.82 -13.06 8.21
CA PHE A 274 -8.65 -11.60 8.20
C PHE A 274 -9.94 -10.84 7.85
N ARG A 275 -10.97 -11.50 7.32
CA ARG A 275 -12.22 -10.83 6.89
C ARG A 275 -12.87 -9.95 7.96
N HIS A 276 -12.79 -10.35 9.23
CA HIS A 276 -13.39 -9.64 10.38
C HIS A 276 -12.48 -8.54 10.95
N THR A 277 -11.27 -8.41 10.40
CA THR A 277 -10.28 -7.43 10.85
C THR A 277 -10.21 -6.19 9.97
N ALA A 278 -10.90 -6.21 8.81
CA ALA A 278 -10.93 -5.09 7.88
C ALA A 278 -11.83 -3.97 8.40
N ILE A 279 -11.31 -2.76 8.49
CA ILE A 279 -12.06 -1.54 8.84
C ILE A 279 -12.14 -0.68 7.58
N SER A 280 -13.35 -0.38 7.12
CA SER A 280 -13.62 0.34 5.87
C SER A 280 -13.26 1.84 5.89
N HIS A 281 -12.01 2.18 6.15
CA HIS A 281 -11.51 3.55 6.16
C HIS A 281 -10.02 3.54 5.86
N ASP A 282 -9.50 4.48 5.08
CA ASP A 282 -8.08 4.52 4.68
C ASP A 282 -7.22 5.46 5.55
N LEU A 283 -7.85 6.11 6.52
CA LEU A 283 -7.24 7.09 7.45
C LEU A 283 -6.69 8.35 6.74
N HIS A 284 -7.20 8.65 5.53
CA HIS A 284 -6.84 9.85 4.79
C HIS A 284 -8.04 10.79 4.64
N TYR A 285 -7.79 12.08 4.83
CA TYR A 285 -8.69 13.11 4.31
C TYR A 285 -8.41 13.30 2.81
N ILE A 286 -9.43 13.02 1.99
CA ILE A 286 -9.36 13.18 0.53
C ILE A 286 -10.55 14.01 0.06
N ALA A 287 -10.28 15.10 -0.65
CA ALA A 287 -11.31 15.93 -1.27
C ALA A 287 -11.54 15.51 -2.72
N TRP A 288 -12.80 15.29 -3.09
CA TRP A 288 -13.22 14.91 -4.44
C TRP A 288 -14.17 15.93 -5.05
N ASP A 289 -14.12 16.07 -6.39
CA ASP A 289 -15.18 16.75 -7.15
C ASP A 289 -16.52 16.00 -7.00
N SER A 290 -17.64 16.68 -7.27
CA SER A 290 -18.96 16.04 -7.37
C SER A 290 -19.51 16.23 -8.80
N PRO A 291 -19.57 15.17 -9.62
CA PRO A 291 -19.15 13.79 -9.35
C PRO A 291 -17.62 13.61 -9.28
N PRO A 292 -17.12 12.55 -8.61
CA PRO A 292 -15.68 12.30 -8.50
C PRO A 292 -15.00 12.16 -9.87
N LYS A 293 -13.89 12.88 -10.06
CA LYS A 293 -12.99 12.70 -11.21
C LYS A 293 -11.98 11.60 -10.93
N GLN A 294 -11.13 11.30 -11.92
CA GLN A 294 -10.08 10.28 -11.79
C GLN A 294 -9.05 10.56 -10.68
N HIS A 295 -8.79 11.84 -10.37
CA HIS A 295 -7.83 12.23 -9.35
C HIS A 295 -8.50 13.16 -8.34
N PRO A 296 -8.14 13.06 -7.05
CA PRO A 296 -8.69 13.95 -6.04
C PRO A 296 -8.22 15.39 -6.27
N ILE A 297 -8.98 16.32 -5.70
CA ILE A 297 -8.67 17.75 -5.72
C ILE A 297 -7.34 17.97 -4.99
N SER A 298 -6.51 18.85 -5.56
CA SER A 298 -5.31 19.30 -4.87
C SER A 298 -5.67 20.24 -3.72
N LEU A 299 -5.32 19.86 -2.49
CA LEU A 299 -5.62 20.61 -1.28
C LEU A 299 -4.73 21.85 -1.18
N THR A 300 -5.33 22.97 -0.77
CA THR A 300 -4.66 24.26 -0.58
C THR A 300 -4.98 24.86 0.78
N THR A 301 -4.45 26.05 1.10
CA THR A 301 -4.77 26.77 2.34
C THR A 301 -6.27 26.99 2.56
N LYS A 302 -7.08 27.02 1.49
CA LYS A 302 -8.55 27.15 1.56
C LYS A 302 -9.23 25.92 2.17
N ASP A 303 -8.60 24.76 2.07
CA ASP A 303 -9.13 23.49 2.53
C ASP A 303 -8.67 23.15 3.95
N PHE A 304 -7.77 23.96 4.53
CA PHE A 304 -7.16 23.74 5.83
C PHE A 304 -8.16 23.44 6.94
N ASP A 305 -9.19 24.28 7.08
CA ASP A 305 -10.16 24.10 8.16
C ASP A 305 -10.96 22.81 8.01
N LYS A 306 -11.21 22.36 6.77
CA LYS A 306 -11.95 21.10 6.51
C LYS A 306 -11.09 19.90 6.88
N MET A 307 -9.83 19.88 6.44
CA MET A 307 -8.93 18.76 6.75
C MET A 307 -8.57 18.73 8.24
N ALA A 308 -8.34 19.86 8.89
CA ALA A 308 -8.05 19.93 10.32
C ALA A 308 -9.21 19.46 11.21
N LYS A 309 -10.45 19.51 10.70
CA LYS A 309 -11.68 19.04 11.37
C LYS A 309 -12.10 17.63 10.97
N SER A 310 -11.41 17.00 10.01
CA SER A 310 -11.76 15.67 9.49
C SER A 310 -11.48 14.54 10.47
N ASN A 311 -10.68 14.80 11.51
CA ASN A 311 -10.14 13.81 12.45
C ASN A 311 -9.19 12.75 11.83
N ALA A 312 -8.95 12.81 10.52
CA ALA A 312 -8.02 11.90 9.85
C ALA A 312 -6.56 12.24 10.22
N PRO A 313 -5.68 11.22 10.38
CA PRO A 313 -4.27 11.44 10.67
C PRO A 313 -3.44 11.84 9.45
N PHE A 314 -3.93 11.61 8.22
CA PHE A 314 -3.25 11.99 6.99
C PHE A 314 -4.20 12.74 6.04
N ALA A 315 -3.64 13.47 5.09
CA ALA A 315 -4.40 14.13 4.02
C ALA A 315 -3.71 14.05 2.67
N ARG A 316 -4.51 14.08 1.60
CA ARG A 316 -4.03 14.12 0.22
C ARG A 316 -5.02 14.73 -0.78
N LYS A 317 -4.57 15.26 -1.91
CA LYS A 317 -3.15 15.37 -2.33
C LYS A 317 -2.68 16.81 -2.27
N PHE A 318 -1.44 17.03 -1.87
CA PHE A 318 -0.85 18.37 -1.84
C PHE A 318 -0.06 18.66 -3.12
N PRO A 319 -0.14 19.88 -3.68
CA PRO A 319 0.80 20.35 -4.69
C PRO A 319 2.23 20.41 -4.15
N LYS A 320 3.20 20.47 -5.06
CA LYS A 320 4.59 20.71 -4.72
C LYS A 320 4.74 22.10 -4.10
N ASP A 321 5.41 22.16 -2.95
CA ASP A 321 5.77 23.40 -2.24
C ASP A 321 4.58 24.34 -1.95
N ASP A 322 3.39 23.78 -1.75
CA ASP A 322 2.20 24.56 -1.39
C ASP A 322 2.33 25.10 0.05
N PRO A 323 2.04 26.40 0.29
CA PRO A 323 2.16 27.02 1.62
C PRO A 323 1.24 26.40 2.68
N VAL A 324 0.23 25.61 2.28
CA VAL A 324 -0.59 24.87 3.23
C VAL A 324 0.23 23.87 4.05
N LEU A 325 1.32 23.32 3.51
CA LEU A 325 2.19 22.39 4.23
C LEU A 325 2.87 23.09 5.41
N ASP A 326 3.31 24.34 5.23
CA ASP A 326 3.90 25.15 6.31
C ASP A 326 2.86 25.50 7.37
N LYS A 327 1.61 25.72 6.95
CA LYS A 327 0.48 25.93 7.87
C LYS A 327 0.18 24.66 8.69
N ILE A 328 0.22 23.48 8.08
CA ILE A 328 0.06 22.19 8.78
C ILE A 328 1.19 21.98 9.79
N ASP A 329 2.44 22.19 9.36
CA ASP A 329 3.62 22.07 10.22
C ASP A 329 3.46 22.93 11.47
N LYS A 330 3.09 24.21 11.30
CA LYS A 330 2.95 25.15 12.41
C LYS A 330 1.74 24.88 13.30
N GLU A 331 0.56 24.67 12.72
CA GLU A 331 -0.71 24.68 13.47
C GLU A 331 -1.16 23.30 13.95
N LEU A 332 -0.77 22.22 13.26
CA LEU A 332 -1.19 20.86 13.60
C LEU A 332 -0.06 20.02 14.20
N LEU A 333 1.15 20.15 13.66
CA LEU A 333 2.29 19.31 14.07
C LEU A 333 3.21 19.98 15.09
N GLY A 334 3.10 21.29 15.27
CA GLY A 334 4.05 22.06 16.08
C GLY A 334 5.49 22.01 15.55
N ARG A 335 5.67 21.66 14.28
CA ARG A 335 6.96 21.48 13.63
C ARG A 335 7.53 22.84 13.21
N THR A 336 8.53 23.32 13.95
CA THR A 336 9.27 24.57 13.65
C THR A 336 10.65 24.33 13.04
N HIS A 337 11.18 23.13 13.22
CA HIS A 337 12.48 22.70 12.72
C HIS A 337 12.31 21.49 11.79
N ARG A 338 13.24 20.56 11.86
CA ARG A 338 13.30 19.42 10.96
C ARG A 338 12.22 18.38 11.29
N PHE A 339 12.18 17.88 12.51
CA PHE A 339 11.23 16.84 12.91
C PHE A 339 10.01 17.42 13.61
N SER A 340 8.87 16.75 13.48
CA SER A 340 7.73 17.02 14.36
C SER A 340 8.14 16.70 15.79
N PRO A 341 8.01 17.64 16.75
CA PRO A 341 8.46 17.42 18.11
C PRO A 341 7.67 16.29 18.78
N GLY A 342 8.37 15.44 19.53
CA GLY A 342 7.81 14.34 20.30
C GLY A 342 8.50 14.17 21.65
N GLY A 343 8.09 13.18 22.43
CA GLY A 343 8.66 12.85 23.74
C GLY A 343 10.11 12.40 23.67
N TRP A 344 10.54 11.87 22.53
CA TRP A 344 11.94 11.53 22.26
C TRP A 344 12.83 12.76 21.99
N CYS A 345 12.28 13.96 21.77
CA CYS A 345 13.05 15.19 21.61
C CYS A 345 13.30 15.84 22.98
N ILE A 346 14.51 15.64 23.53
CA ILE A 346 14.88 16.10 24.89
C ILE A 346 15.85 17.27 24.91
N GLY A 347 16.26 17.78 23.75
CA GLY A 347 17.11 18.97 23.64
C GLY A 347 16.41 20.24 24.13
N THR A 348 17.19 21.26 24.49
CA THR A 348 16.67 22.57 24.89
C THR A 348 16.33 23.40 23.67
N SER A 349 15.20 24.11 23.70
CA SER A 349 14.85 25.11 22.68
C SER A 349 15.52 26.48 22.91
N ASP A 350 16.43 26.57 23.87
CA ASP A 350 17.16 27.79 24.21
C ASP A 350 17.94 28.30 22.99
N GLY A 351 17.78 29.58 22.68
CA GLY A 351 18.43 30.20 21.52
C GLY A 351 17.94 29.71 20.16
N GLY A 352 16.81 28.99 20.09
CA GLY A 352 16.23 28.48 18.84
C GLY A 352 16.89 27.19 18.33
N ALA A 353 17.59 26.46 19.20
CA ALA A 353 18.11 25.14 18.87
C ALA A 353 16.99 24.11 18.67
N ASP A 354 17.20 23.16 17.74
CA ASP A 354 16.23 22.10 17.47
C ASP A 354 16.24 21.07 18.62
N PRO A 355 15.13 20.93 19.39
CA PRO A 355 15.06 20.00 20.52
C PRO A 355 15.18 18.53 20.11
N CYS A 356 14.91 18.20 18.84
CA CYS A 356 15.04 16.85 18.31
C CYS A 356 16.47 16.51 17.87
N SER A 357 17.42 17.46 18.02
CA SER A 357 18.85 17.18 17.82
C SER A 357 19.43 16.26 18.89
N LEU A 358 18.80 16.19 20.07
CA LEU A 358 19.18 15.30 21.16
C LEU A 358 18.08 14.26 21.37
N ARG A 359 18.42 13.00 21.10
CA ARG A 359 17.52 11.86 21.25
C ARG A 359 17.40 11.43 22.71
N GLY A 360 16.16 11.28 23.16
CA GLY A 360 15.77 10.69 24.43
C GLY A 360 15.14 9.32 24.26
N ASN A 361 14.34 8.92 25.25
CA ASN A 361 13.64 7.63 25.23
C ASN A 361 12.49 7.64 24.21
N ASP A 362 12.50 6.67 23.28
CA ASP A 362 11.51 6.51 22.22
C ASP A 362 10.26 5.71 22.63
N THR A 363 10.14 5.36 23.91
CA THR A 363 8.92 4.79 24.50
C THR A 363 8.08 5.83 25.23
N VAL A 364 8.55 7.08 25.34
CA VAL A 364 7.84 8.17 26.02
C VAL A 364 7.15 9.03 24.98
N PHE A 365 5.82 9.09 25.05
CA PHE A 365 5.00 9.89 24.14
C PHE A 365 4.44 11.13 24.84
N ARG A 366 4.36 12.23 24.10
CA ARG A 366 3.71 13.49 24.49
C ARG A 366 2.52 13.72 23.54
N PRO A 367 1.39 13.01 23.74
CA PRO A 367 0.20 13.22 22.92
C PRO A 367 -0.30 14.67 23.06
N GLY A 368 -0.67 15.27 21.94
CA GLY A 368 -1.26 16.59 21.84
C GLY A 368 -2.73 16.51 21.38
N PRO A 369 -3.27 17.63 20.86
CA PRO A 369 -4.65 17.69 20.38
C PRO A 369 -4.94 16.74 19.21
N GLY A 370 -3.92 16.29 18.46
CA GLY A 370 -4.06 15.32 17.38
C GLY A 370 -4.54 13.95 17.88
N ALA A 371 -4.08 13.52 19.06
CA ALA A 371 -4.50 12.26 19.68
C ALA A 371 -6.01 12.24 19.96
N GLU A 372 -6.56 13.33 20.49
CA GLU A 372 -8.00 13.42 20.77
C GLU A 372 -8.84 13.35 19.48
N LYS A 373 -8.37 14.01 18.41
CA LYS A 373 -9.04 13.96 17.11
C LYS A 373 -9.04 12.54 16.55
N LEU A 374 -7.88 11.91 16.49
CA LEU A 374 -7.73 10.55 15.99
C LEU A 374 -8.54 9.55 16.81
N HIS A 375 -8.56 9.70 18.13
CA HIS A 375 -9.37 8.87 19.02
C HIS A 375 -10.87 9.00 18.70
N LYS A 376 -11.38 10.22 18.45
CA LYS A 376 -12.77 10.44 18.04
C LYS A 376 -13.11 9.75 16.71
N LEU A 377 -12.18 9.78 15.75
CA LEU A 377 -12.37 9.04 14.48
C LEU A 377 -12.49 7.54 14.76
N LEU A 378 -11.56 6.97 15.53
CA LEU A 378 -11.53 5.54 15.79
C LEU A 378 -12.75 5.07 16.59
N GLN A 379 -13.29 5.86 17.51
CA GLN A 379 -14.55 5.55 18.19
C GLN A 379 -15.71 5.33 17.19
N VAL A 380 -15.76 6.12 16.12
CA VAL A 380 -16.78 5.96 15.06
C VAL A 380 -16.49 4.71 14.24
N LEU A 381 -15.24 4.51 13.82
CA LEU A 381 -14.83 3.39 12.97
C LEU A 381 -14.96 2.02 13.66
N LEU A 382 -14.89 1.99 14.98
CA LEU A 382 -15.01 0.76 15.80
C LEU A 382 -16.42 0.57 16.38
N SER A 383 -17.38 1.41 16.00
CA SER A 383 -18.78 1.22 16.38
C SER A 383 -19.38 -0.03 15.72
N GLU A 384 -20.34 -0.69 16.39
CA GLU A 384 -21.01 -1.88 15.85
C GLU A 384 -21.65 -1.64 14.47
N GLU A 385 -22.20 -0.45 14.24
CA GLU A 385 -22.78 -0.09 12.95
C GLU A 385 -21.74 -0.15 11.83
N PHE A 386 -20.53 0.34 12.10
CA PHE A 386 -19.44 0.34 11.12
C PHE A 386 -18.88 -1.06 10.91
N LEU A 387 -18.69 -1.81 12.00
CA LEU A 387 -18.18 -3.18 11.97
C LEU A 387 -19.18 -4.15 11.30
N SER A 388 -20.48 -3.88 11.34
CA SER A 388 -21.48 -4.71 10.65
C SER A 388 -21.34 -4.69 9.11
N LYS A 389 -20.60 -3.72 8.57
CA LYS A 389 -20.43 -3.49 7.13
C LYS A 389 -19.09 -4.01 6.58
N GLN A 390 -18.30 -4.74 7.39
CA GLN A 390 -16.99 -5.27 6.99
C GLN A 390 -17.11 -6.30 5.87
N CYS A 391 -16.36 -6.10 4.79
CA CYS A 391 -16.24 -7.07 3.69
C CYS A 391 -17.60 -7.63 3.17
N LEU A 392 -18.64 -6.78 3.13
CA LEU A 392 -19.97 -7.09 2.59
C LEU A 392 -20.06 -7.03 1.07
#